data_AF-A0A8H4N727-F1
#
_entry.id   AF-A0A8H4N727-F1
#
_cell.length_a   1.000
_cell.length_b   1.000
_cell.length_c   1.000
_cell.angle_alpha   90.00
_cell.angle_beta   90.00
_cell.angle_gamma   90.00
#
_symmetry.space_group_name_H-M   'P 1'
#
loop_
_entity.id
_entity.type
_entity.pdbx_description
1 polymer ?
#
loop_
_entity_poly.entity_id
_entity_poly.type
_entity_poly.pdbx_seq_one_letter_code
_entity_poly.pdbx_strand_id
1 'polypeptide(L)'
;MADSKSSTTIKVAVTQAEPEWLDLEKAVQKTCALIEEAASNGAKLISFPEVWITGYPAWIWSRPVDFDLTSKYIKNSLRVPSPELTTIQAAAAAHSIAVVLGFSENHENSIYIAQAIISPDGKLLTHRRKIKPTASPLQERKNQSPATPVG
;
A
#
# COMPACT_ATOMS: atom_id res chain seq x y z
N MET A 1 31.52 -12.15 32.67
CA MET A 1 31.38 -10.86 31.96
C MET A 1 29.99 -10.84 31.35
N ALA A 2 29.13 -9.94 31.81
CA ALA A 2 27.77 -9.83 31.29
C ALA A 2 27.81 -9.12 29.93
N ASP A 3 27.27 -9.74 28.88
CA ASP A 3 27.03 -9.10 27.60
C ASP A 3 26.03 -7.95 27.80
N SER A 4 26.55 -6.73 27.73
CA SER A 4 25.75 -5.51 27.65
C SER A 4 24.96 -5.56 26.35
N LYS A 5 23.67 -5.89 26.41
CA LYS A 5 22.71 -5.64 25.32
C LYS A 5 22.78 -4.15 24.96
N SER A 6 23.50 -3.79 23.89
CA SER A 6 23.40 -2.45 23.33
C SER A 6 21.96 -2.27 22.87
N SER A 7 21.23 -1.32 23.46
CA SER A 7 19.88 -1.01 23.00
C SER A 7 19.97 -0.42 21.59
N THR A 8 19.68 -1.24 20.57
CA THR A 8 19.62 -0.79 19.18
C THR A 8 18.43 0.14 19.04
N THR A 9 18.68 1.45 19.15
CA THR A 9 17.65 2.47 18.94
C THR A 9 17.46 2.66 17.44
N ILE A 10 16.23 2.48 16.96
CA ILE A 10 15.88 2.65 15.54
C ILE A 10 14.97 3.86 15.40
N LYS A 11 15.36 4.80 14.53
CA LYS A 11 14.51 5.94 14.17
C LYS A 11 13.53 5.52 13.07
N VAL A 12 12.25 5.80 13.28
CA VAL A 12 11.16 5.46 12.37
C VAL A 12 10.43 6.74 11.95
N ALA A 13 10.09 6.84 10.67
CA ALA A 13 9.24 7.89 10.11
C ALA A 13 7.82 7.34 9.86
N VAL A 14 6.81 8.16 10.16
CA VAL A 14 5.41 7.84 9.89
C VAL A 14 4.86 8.96 9.02
N THR A 15 4.27 8.59 7.89
CA THR A 15 3.81 9.56 6.89
C THR A 15 2.38 10.00 7.21
N GLN A 16 2.20 11.31 7.41
CA GLN A 16 0.89 11.96 7.40
C GLN A 16 0.91 13.02 6.31
N ALA A 17 0.35 12.66 5.15
CA ALA A 17 0.28 13.53 3.99
C ALA A 17 -1.00 13.22 3.20
N GLU A 18 -1.40 14.14 2.33
CA GLU A 18 -2.45 13.87 1.35
C GLU A 18 -1.90 12.93 0.25
N PRO A 19 -2.65 11.90 -0.19
CA PRO A 19 -2.23 11.08 -1.32
C PRO A 19 -2.37 11.85 -2.64
N GLU A 20 -1.70 11.38 -3.69
CA GLU A 20 -1.93 11.89 -5.05
C GLU A 20 -3.14 11.18 -5.65
N TRP A 21 -4.26 11.89 -5.71
CA TRP A 21 -5.56 11.35 -6.10
C TRP A 21 -5.62 10.97 -7.57
N LEU A 22 -5.86 9.68 -7.82
CA LEU A 22 -6.09 9.11 -9.15
C LEU A 22 -4.96 9.40 -10.15
N ASP A 23 -3.72 9.47 -9.65
CA ASP A 23 -2.51 9.76 -10.41
C ASP A 23 -1.37 8.89 -9.84
N LEU A 24 -1.20 7.70 -10.43
CA LEU A 24 -0.24 6.71 -9.96
C LEU A 24 1.21 7.23 -10.06
N GLU A 25 1.55 7.92 -11.14
CA GLU A 25 2.89 8.43 -11.38
C GLU A 25 3.28 9.47 -10.31
N LYS A 26 2.41 10.45 -10.06
CA LYS A 26 2.66 11.43 -8.99
C LYS A 26 2.71 10.77 -7.61
N ALA A 27 1.84 9.78 -7.35
CA ALA A 27 1.87 9.05 -6.09
C ALA A 27 3.22 8.36 -5.87
N VAL A 28 3.78 7.74 -6.91
CA VAL A 28 5.11 7.11 -6.87
C VAL A 28 6.20 8.14 -6.65
N GLN A 29 6.19 9.25 -7.39
CA GLN A 29 7.16 10.35 -7.23
C GLN A 29 7.16 10.90 -5.80
N LYS A 30 5.97 11.19 -5.25
CA LYS A 30 5.81 11.67 -3.88
C LYS A 30 6.27 10.64 -2.85
N THR A 31 5.98 9.37 -3.08
CA THR A 31 6.45 8.27 -2.22
C THR A 31 7.99 8.25 -2.17
N CYS A 32 8.66 8.37 -3.32
CA CYS A 32 10.12 8.39 -3.39
C CYS A 32 10.71 9.63 -2.68
N ALA A 33 10.11 10.81 -2.87
CA ALA A 33 10.55 12.02 -2.18
C ALA A 33 10.45 11.91 -0.65
N LEU A 34 9.36 11.33 -0.15
CA LEU A 34 9.18 11.11 1.30
C LEU A 34 10.13 10.04 1.86
N ILE A 35 10.47 9.02 1.07
CA ILE A 35 11.52 8.04 1.42
C ILE A 35 12.86 8.73 1.58
N GLU A 36 13.25 9.57 0.62
CA GLU A 36 14.47 10.36 0.65
C GLU A 36 14.50 11.30 1.87
N GLU A 37 13.42 12.05 2.12
CA GLU A 37 13.31 12.96 3.26
C GLU A 37 13.44 12.22 4.60
N ALA A 38 12.77 11.08 4.77
CA ALA A 38 12.85 10.29 5.99
C ALA A 38 14.27 9.76 6.23
N ALA A 39 14.92 9.27 5.18
CA ALA A 39 16.28 8.74 5.27
C ALA A 39 17.31 9.84 5.53
N SER A 40 17.18 11.01 4.92
CA SER A 40 18.04 12.18 5.18
C SER A 40 17.87 12.73 6.60
N ASN A 41 16.69 12.53 7.21
CA ASN A 41 16.46 12.74 8.64
C ASN A 41 16.94 11.58 9.54
N GLY A 42 17.59 10.54 8.99
CA GLY A 42 18.18 9.43 9.72
C GLY A 42 17.23 8.30 10.09
N ALA A 43 16.01 8.25 9.53
CA ALA A 43 15.11 7.13 9.72
C ALA A 43 15.63 5.87 9.02
N LYS A 44 15.36 4.69 9.60
CA LYS A 44 15.67 3.36 9.03
C LYS A 44 14.44 2.60 8.57
N LEU A 45 13.26 3.12 8.88
CA LEU A 45 11.97 2.63 8.44
C LEU A 45 11.07 3.84 8.17
N ILE A 46 10.33 3.80 7.06
CA ILE A 46 9.20 4.71 6.79
C ILE A 46 7.93 3.90 6.56
N SER A 47 6.83 4.32 7.21
CA SER A 47 5.50 3.74 7.00
C SER A 47 4.58 4.72 6.31
N PHE A 48 3.80 4.22 5.36
CA PHE A 48 2.72 4.94 4.67
C PHE A 48 1.34 4.48 5.17
N PRO A 49 0.32 5.36 5.10
CA PRO A 49 -1.06 5.02 5.49
C PRO A 49 -1.70 3.90 4.67
N GLU A 50 -2.85 3.41 5.15
CA GLU A 50 -3.70 2.48 4.40
C GLU A 50 -4.16 3.13 3.08
N VAL A 51 -4.10 2.39 1.97
CA VAL A 51 -4.48 2.86 0.62
C VAL A 51 -3.78 4.17 0.21
N TRP A 52 -2.51 4.36 0.59
CA TRP A 52 -1.72 5.54 0.22
C TRP A 52 -1.63 5.72 -1.31
N ILE A 53 -1.32 4.65 -2.04
CA ILE A 53 -1.40 4.67 -3.51
C ILE A 53 -2.76 4.11 -3.94
N THR A 54 -3.65 4.83 -4.59
CA THR A 54 -3.63 6.26 -5.00
C THR A 54 -4.58 7.11 -4.11
N GLY A 55 -4.98 6.57 -2.96
CA GLY A 55 -5.92 7.20 -2.02
C GLY A 55 -7.20 6.37 -1.83
N TYR A 56 -7.88 6.57 -0.71
CA TYR A 56 -9.10 5.86 -0.38
C TYR A 56 -10.27 6.29 -1.29
N PRO A 57 -11.03 5.37 -1.91
CA PRO A 57 -12.06 5.71 -2.88
C PRO A 57 -13.38 6.14 -2.21
N ALA A 58 -13.35 7.31 -1.54
CA ALA A 58 -14.47 7.80 -0.74
C ALA A 58 -15.77 8.02 -1.54
N TRP A 59 -15.67 8.28 -2.85
CA TRP A 59 -16.84 8.48 -3.71
C TRP A 59 -17.74 7.24 -3.81
N ILE A 60 -17.27 6.03 -3.50
CA ILE A 60 -18.09 4.81 -3.57
C ILE A 60 -19.31 4.92 -2.63
N TRP A 61 -19.20 5.71 -1.56
CA TRP A 61 -20.28 5.94 -0.61
C TRP A 61 -21.36 6.90 -1.09
N SER A 62 -21.05 7.78 -2.05
CA SER A 62 -21.98 8.79 -2.59
C SER A 62 -22.38 8.54 -4.04
N ARG A 63 -21.50 7.91 -4.82
CA ARG A 63 -21.62 7.58 -6.25
C ARG A 63 -21.22 6.13 -6.47
N PRO A 64 -22.03 5.16 -5.99
CA PRO A 64 -21.67 3.74 -6.04
C PRO A 64 -21.63 3.17 -7.48
N VAL A 65 -22.30 3.83 -8.43
CA VAL A 65 -22.30 3.47 -9.85
C VAL A 65 -21.70 4.62 -10.66
N ASP A 66 -20.37 4.67 -10.70
CA ASP A 66 -19.61 5.63 -11.49
C ASP A 66 -18.53 4.89 -12.28
N PHE A 67 -18.84 4.55 -13.53
CA PHE A 67 -17.96 3.72 -14.36
C PHE A 67 -16.67 4.44 -14.74
N ASP A 68 -16.72 5.75 -14.97
CA ASP A 68 -15.56 6.54 -15.35
C ASP A 68 -14.56 6.63 -14.20
N LEU A 69 -15.06 6.96 -13.01
CA LEU A 69 -14.22 7.08 -11.82
C LEU A 69 -13.68 5.73 -11.36
N THR A 70 -14.50 4.68 -11.44
CA THR A 70 -14.07 3.30 -11.18
C THR A 70 -12.97 2.87 -12.16
N SER A 71 -13.15 3.12 -13.45
CA SER A 71 -12.15 2.80 -14.48
C SER A 71 -10.85 3.57 -14.25
N LYS A 72 -10.93 4.86 -13.91
CA LYS A 72 -9.75 5.67 -13.59
C LYS A 72 -9.03 5.14 -12.34
N TYR A 73 -9.77 4.75 -11.31
CA TYR A 73 -9.20 4.19 -10.09
C TYR A 73 -8.50 2.85 -10.32
N ILE A 74 -9.10 1.96 -11.12
CA ILE A 74 -8.49 0.68 -11.49
C ILE A 74 -7.17 0.93 -12.24
N LYS A 75 -7.16 1.86 -13.21
CA LYS A 75 -5.97 2.20 -13.98
C LYS A 75 -4.84 2.80 -13.14
N ASN A 76 -5.18 3.52 -12.07
CA ASN A 76 -4.19 4.15 -11.18
C ASN A 76 -3.88 3.32 -9.91
N SER A 77 -4.47 2.14 -9.77
CA SER A 77 -4.13 1.22 -8.68
C SER A 77 -2.85 0.45 -9.03
N LEU A 78 -1.96 0.31 -8.04
CA LEU A 78 -0.62 -0.24 -8.23
C LEU A 78 -0.70 -1.74 -8.56
N ARG A 79 0.08 -2.18 -9.55
CA ARG A 79 0.25 -3.61 -9.86
C ARG A 79 1.48 -4.17 -9.15
N VAL A 80 1.44 -5.47 -8.83
CA VAL A 80 2.57 -6.20 -8.26
C VAL A 80 2.79 -7.46 -9.09
N PRO A 81 3.95 -7.63 -9.77
CA PRO A 81 5.04 -6.67 -9.95
C PRO A 81 4.70 -5.52 -10.92
N SER A 82 5.45 -4.42 -10.89
CA SER A 82 5.31 -3.29 -11.83
C SER A 82 6.56 -2.40 -11.90
N PRO A 83 6.74 -1.62 -12.98
CA PRO A 83 7.76 -0.57 -13.05
C PRO A 83 7.64 0.44 -11.91
N GLU A 84 6.42 0.83 -11.54
CA GLU A 84 6.13 1.77 -10.46
C GLU A 84 6.59 1.26 -9.10
N LEU A 85 6.30 -0.01 -8.79
CA LEU A 85 6.82 -0.65 -7.59
C LEU A 85 8.35 -0.74 -7.62
N THR A 86 8.93 -1.04 -8.79
CA THR A 86 10.38 -1.11 -8.98
C THR A 86 11.04 0.23 -8.68
N THR A 87 10.43 1.36 -9.06
CA THR A 87 10.92 2.71 -8.71
C THR A 87 10.94 2.92 -7.20
N ILE A 88 9.90 2.51 -6.48
CA ILE A 88 9.85 2.62 -5.01
C ILE A 88 10.91 1.70 -4.35
N GLN A 89 11.09 0.50 -4.89
CA GLN A 89 12.14 -0.43 -4.44
C GLN A 89 13.54 0.14 -4.63
N ALA A 90 13.79 0.80 -5.77
CA ALA A 90 15.06 1.47 -6.04
C ALA A 90 15.30 2.64 -5.07
N ALA A 91 14.28 3.44 -4.76
CA ALA A 91 14.38 4.50 -3.76
C ALA A 91 14.71 3.93 -2.36
N ALA A 92 14.06 2.85 -1.94
CA ALA A 92 14.36 2.17 -0.68
C ALA A 92 15.83 1.71 -0.61
N ALA A 93 16.33 1.09 -1.69
CA ALA A 93 17.71 0.64 -1.82
C ALA A 93 18.72 1.79 -1.78
N ALA A 94 18.48 2.85 -2.57
CA ALA A 94 19.36 4.01 -2.67
C ALA A 94 19.55 4.71 -1.32
N HIS A 95 18.51 4.72 -0.49
CA HIS A 95 18.53 5.38 0.81
C HIS A 95 18.74 4.42 1.99
N SER A 96 18.93 3.11 1.73
CA SER A 96 19.14 2.08 2.76
C SER A 96 18.08 2.14 3.87
N ILE A 97 16.81 2.26 3.47
CA ILE A 97 15.66 2.42 4.37
C ILE A 97 14.59 1.39 4.05
N ALA A 98 14.02 0.77 5.09
CA ALA A 98 12.89 -0.14 4.91
C ALA A 98 11.59 0.66 4.70
N VAL A 99 10.68 0.14 3.87
CA VAL A 99 9.43 0.82 3.52
C VAL A 99 8.23 -0.09 3.80
N VAL A 100 7.25 0.42 4.53
CA VAL A 100 5.93 -0.22 4.68
C VAL A 100 4.91 0.58 3.87
N LEU A 101 4.44 0.00 2.78
CA LEU A 101 3.60 0.68 1.80
C LEU A 101 2.19 0.10 1.82
N GLY A 102 1.18 0.92 2.13
CA GLY A 102 -0.23 0.60 1.91
C GLY A 102 -0.70 1.08 0.54
N PHE A 103 -1.46 0.26 -0.20
CA PHE A 103 -1.91 0.64 -1.53
C PHE A 103 -3.17 -0.12 -1.96
N SER A 104 -3.85 0.44 -2.94
CA SER A 104 -4.85 -0.21 -3.77
C SER A 104 -4.12 -1.05 -4.82
N GLU A 105 -4.24 -2.36 -4.73
CA GLU A 105 -3.66 -3.30 -5.68
C GLU A 105 -4.63 -3.54 -6.84
N ASN A 106 -4.14 -3.38 -8.07
CA ASN A 106 -4.80 -3.88 -9.26
C ASN A 106 -4.24 -5.26 -9.61
N HIS A 107 -5.09 -6.28 -9.52
CA HIS A 107 -4.80 -7.63 -10.00
C HIS A 107 -5.84 -8.01 -11.04
N GLU A 108 -5.45 -7.99 -12.32
CA GLU A 108 -6.33 -8.32 -13.45
C GLU A 108 -7.64 -7.50 -13.44
N ASN A 109 -7.54 -6.20 -13.15
CA ASN A 109 -8.65 -5.25 -13.00
C ASN A 109 -9.55 -5.49 -11.77
N SER A 110 -9.23 -6.45 -10.91
CA SER A 110 -9.80 -6.58 -9.58
C SER A 110 -8.99 -5.76 -8.57
N ILE A 111 -9.68 -5.15 -7.61
CA ILE A 111 -9.07 -4.25 -6.64
C ILE A 111 -9.02 -4.85 -5.25
N TYR A 112 -7.85 -4.76 -4.63
CA TYR A 112 -7.60 -5.22 -3.26
C TYR A 112 -6.94 -4.12 -2.44
N ILE A 113 -7.26 -4.05 -1.15
CA ILE A 113 -6.43 -3.30 -0.20
C ILE A 113 -5.23 -4.17 0.12
N ALA A 114 -4.04 -3.69 -0.19
CA ALA A 114 -2.80 -4.44 -0.03
C ALA A 114 -1.76 -3.66 0.77
N GLN A 115 -0.79 -4.40 1.29
CA GLN A 115 0.39 -3.87 1.93
C GLN A 115 1.63 -4.60 1.44
N ALA A 116 2.70 -3.84 1.20
CA ALA A 116 4.02 -4.34 0.88
C ALA A 116 5.03 -3.91 1.95
N ILE A 117 6.01 -4.78 2.21
CA ILE A 117 7.20 -4.45 3.00
C ILE A 117 8.40 -4.60 2.09
N ILE A 118 9.16 -3.53 1.93
CA ILE A 118 10.38 -3.47 1.12
C ILE A 118 11.56 -3.32 2.09
N SER A 119 12.59 -4.15 1.89
CA SER A 119 13.81 -4.12 2.68
C SER A 119 14.70 -2.92 2.33
N PRO A 120 15.70 -2.60 3.17
CA PRO A 120 16.69 -1.56 2.89
C PRO A 120 17.55 -1.81 1.65
N ASP A 121 17.63 -3.04 1.13
CA ASP A 121 18.29 -3.39 -0.14
C ASP A 121 17.31 -3.41 -1.34
N GLY A 122 16.08 -2.91 -1.14
CA GLY A 122 15.07 -2.78 -2.20
C GLY A 122 14.32 -4.07 -2.53
N LYS A 123 14.46 -5.15 -1.78
CA LYS A 123 13.73 -6.40 -2.03
C LYS A 123 12.33 -6.34 -1.44
N LEU A 124 11.35 -6.83 -2.19
CA LEU A 124 10.00 -7.04 -1.68
C LEU A 124 10.01 -8.24 -0.73
N LEU A 125 9.92 -7.99 0.57
CA LEU A 125 9.94 -9.03 1.62
C LEU A 125 8.56 -9.67 1.81
N THR A 126 7.50 -8.87 1.70
CA THR A 126 6.13 -9.33 1.91
C THR A 126 5.19 -8.51 1.05
N HIS A 127 4.20 -9.18 0.49
CA HIS A 127 3.03 -8.59 -0.15
C HIS A 127 1.80 -9.33 0.37
N ARG A 128 0.86 -8.60 0.98
CA ARG A 128 -0.35 -9.19 1.56
C ARG A 128 -1.57 -8.39 1.17
N ARG A 129 -2.68 -9.10 0.92
CA ARG A 129 -4.02 -8.53 0.72
C ARG A 129 -4.79 -8.58 2.04
N LYS A 130 -5.58 -7.55 2.32
CA LYS A 130 -6.47 -7.53 3.49
C LYS A 130 -7.54 -8.62 3.33
N ILE A 131 -7.62 -9.53 4.29
CA ILE A 131 -8.51 -10.71 4.25
C ILE A 131 -9.99 -10.31 4.30
N LYS A 132 -10.32 -9.32 5.15
CA LYS A 132 -11.67 -8.74 5.24
C LYS A 132 -11.62 -7.24 4.91
N PRO A 133 -12.15 -6.80 3.77
CA PRO A 133 -12.39 -5.39 3.51
C PRO A 133 -13.34 -4.85 4.58
N THR A 134 -12.94 -3.79 5.27
CA THR A 134 -13.80 -3.16 6.28
C THR A 134 -14.77 -2.24 5.55
N ALA A 135 -15.80 -2.81 4.95
CA ALA A 135 -17.01 -2.12 4.52
C ALA A 135 -18.22 -2.92 5.02
N SER A 136 -19.19 -2.20 5.58
CA SER A 136 -20.51 -2.59 6.14
C SER A 136 -20.98 -4.05 5.97
N PRO A 137 -21.68 -4.67 6.97
CA PRO A 137 -22.19 -6.05 6.95
C PRO A 137 -22.95 -6.51 5.70
N LEU A 138 -23.34 -5.59 4.82
CA LEU A 138 -24.02 -5.85 3.54
C LEU A 138 -23.15 -6.56 2.51
N GLN A 139 -21.81 -6.56 2.62
CA GLN A 139 -20.94 -7.36 1.75
C GLN A 139 -20.76 -8.81 2.24
N GLU A 140 -21.04 -9.10 3.52
CA GLU A 140 -20.89 -10.45 4.09
C GLU A 140 -21.97 -11.42 3.57
N ARG A 141 -23.10 -10.92 3.03
CA ARG A 141 -24.17 -11.75 2.44
C ARG A 141 -23.95 -12.20 1.00
N LYS A 142 -22.96 -11.68 0.26
CA LYS A 142 -22.75 -12.07 -1.15
C LYS A 142 -21.77 -13.23 -1.36
N ASN A 143 -21.03 -13.64 -0.33
CA ASN A 143 -20.05 -14.74 -0.40
C ASN A 143 -20.52 -16.07 0.21
N GLN A 144 -21.79 -16.20 0.58
CA GLN A 144 -22.38 -17.50 0.90
C GLN A 144 -23.25 -17.96 -0.28
N SER A 145 -22.67 -18.76 -1.18
CA SER A 145 -23.49 -19.61 -2.03
C SER A 145 -24.30 -20.56 -1.13
N PRO A 146 -25.61 -20.73 -1.37
CA PRO A 146 -26.37 -21.74 -0.64
C PRO A 146 -25.80 -23.12 -1.00
N ALA A 147 -25.39 -23.88 0.01
CA ALA A 147 -25.07 -25.29 -0.17
C ALA A 147 -26.31 -26.00 -0.73
N THR A 148 -26.17 -26.62 -1.90
CA THR A 148 -27.22 -27.43 -2.52
C THR A 148 -27.57 -28.60 -1.60
N PRO A 149 -28.85 -28.85 -1.28
CA PRO A 149 -29.23 -30.03 -0.53
C PRO A 149 -29.11 -31.25 -1.46
N VAL A 150 -28.30 -32.23 -1.06
CA VAL A 150 -28.25 -33.54 -1.72
C VAL A 150 -29.44 -34.33 -1.18
N GLY A 151 -30.33 -34.74 -2.09
CA GLY A 151 -31.43 -35.67 -1.81
C GLY A 151 -30.98 -37.13 -1.81
#